data_AF-A0A1Y3RFR9-F1
#
_entry.id   AF-A0A1Y3RFR9-F1
#
_cell.length_a   1.000
_cell.length_b   1.000
_cell.length_c   1.000
_cell.angle_alpha   90.00
_cell.angle_beta   90.00
_cell.angle_gamma   90.00
#
_symmetry.space_group_name_H-M   'P 1'
#
loop_
_entity.id
_entity.type
_entity.pdbx_description
1 polymer ?
#
loop_
_entity_poly.entity_id
_entity_poly.type
_entity_poly.pdbx_seq_one_letter_code
_entity_poly.pdbx_strand_id
1 'polypeptide(L)'
;MDDTAPVTVTVMVTEPEEDSPKKLTPEELEVMVCGWDIVDNEDAIRDLLLAAFPEAASYVEADDLGAEELLGAAYEKNPDLAVEMWRKVLDVAQGHLQEPERAEYLLCDLMGDIWYGSISLWFILKAMKQDENFARQVFGSAYVGYPQEELLKVCDDSGETELKAKLTSLLEKNPHFKGFE
;
A
#
# COMPACT_ATOMS: atom_id res chain seq x y z
N MET A 1 -46.95 43.01 -48.71
CA MET A 1 -47.02 42.94 -47.24
C MET A 1 -46.18 41.73 -46.89
N ASP A 2 -44.92 42.03 -46.60
CA ASP A 2 -43.88 41.08 -46.18
C ASP A 2 -44.14 40.66 -44.74
N ASP A 3 -44.27 39.36 -44.50
CA ASP A 3 -44.28 38.77 -43.16
C ASP A 3 -43.12 37.76 -43.10
N THR A 4 -41.93 38.27 -42.81
CA THR A 4 -40.77 37.45 -42.45
C THR A 4 -40.65 37.46 -40.94
N ALA A 5 -41.12 36.40 -40.28
CA ALA A 5 -40.89 36.18 -38.85
C ALA A 5 -39.42 35.75 -38.63
N PRO A 6 -38.69 36.33 -37.67
CA PRO A 6 -37.34 35.87 -37.36
C PRO A 6 -37.41 34.58 -36.55
N VAL A 7 -36.86 33.50 -37.09
CA VAL A 7 -36.64 32.24 -36.36
C VAL A 7 -35.36 32.40 -35.55
N THR A 8 -35.50 32.56 -34.23
CA THR A 8 -34.37 32.57 -33.30
C THR A 8 -33.91 31.14 -33.06
N VAL A 9 -32.81 30.74 -33.68
CA VAL A 9 -32.15 29.44 -33.41
C VAL A 9 -31.26 29.60 -32.20
N THR A 10 -31.70 29.10 -31.05
CA THR A 10 -30.86 28.98 -29.85
C THR A 10 -29.92 27.81 -30.06
N VAL A 11 -28.67 28.10 -30.45
CA VAL A 11 -27.58 27.13 -30.41
C VAL A 11 -27.25 26.90 -28.93
N MET A 12 -27.67 25.76 -28.39
CA MET A 12 -27.11 25.28 -27.13
C MET A 12 -25.65 24.93 -27.41
N VAL A 13 -24.75 25.81 -26.97
CA VAL A 13 -23.34 25.47 -26.81
C VAL A 13 -23.33 24.43 -25.71
N THR A 14 -23.23 23.15 -26.08
CA THR A 14 -22.70 22.13 -25.17
C THR A 14 -21.29 22.58 -24.82
N GLU A 15 -21.15 23.12 -23.62
CA GLU A 15 -19.85 23.30 -22.98
C GLU A 15 -19.15 21.93 -23.04
N PRO A 16 -17.87 21.87 -23.46
CA PRO A 16 -17.12 20.63 -23.37
C PRO A 16 -17.13 20.23 -21.91
N GLU A 17 -17.60 19.02 -21.60
CA GLU A 17 -17.45 18.44 -20.27
C GLU A 17 -15.97 18.62 -19.89
N GLU A 18 -15.73 19.38 -18.82
CA GLU A 18 -14.41 19.49 -18.23
C GLU A 18 -13.89 18.07 -18.06
N ASP A 19 -12.65 17.86 -18.50
CA ASP A 19 -11.86 16.64 -18.42
C ASP A 19 -11.74 16.24 -16.94
N SER A 20 -12.82 15.68 -16.42
CA SER A 20 -12.89 15.11 -15.09
C SER A 20 -11.95 13.92 -15.16
N PRO A 21 -10.85 13.89 -14.37
CA PRO A 21 -9.89 12.82 -14.43
C PRO A 21 -10.64 11.50 -14.31
N LYS A 22 -10.45 10.65 -15.32
CA LYS A 22 -11.17 9.39 -15.45
C LYS A 22 -10.89 8.59 -14.18
N LYS A 23 -11.90 8.42 -13.32
CA LYS A 23 -11.74 7.65 -12.09
C LYS A 23 -11.35 6.22 -12.47
N LEU A 24 -10.14 5.84 -12.12
CA LEU A 24 -9.63 4.50 -12.38
C LEU A 24 -10.47 3.49 -11.60
N THR A 25 -10.71 2.35 -12.23
CA THR A 25 -11.35 1.21 -11.59
C THR A 25 -10.36 0.49 -10.67
N PRO A 26 -10.84 -0.24 -9.64
CA PRO A 26 -9.97 -1.06 -8.79
C PRO A 26 -9.08 -2.02 -9.59
N GLU A 27 -9.61 -2.60 -10.67
CA GLU A 27 -8.86 -3.50 -11.54
C GLU A 27 -7.75 -2.79 -12.32
N GLU A 28 -7.99 -1.56 -12.80
CA GLU A 28 -6.96 -0.75 -13.46
C GLU A 28 -5.84 -0.39 -12.48
N LEU A 29 -6.19 -0.04 -11.25
CA LEU A 29 -5.23 0.27 -10.18
C LEU A 29 -4.39 -0.96 -9.80
N GLU A 30 -5.01 -2.14 -9.70
CA GLU A 30 -4.28 -3.39 -9.48
C GLU A 30 -3.29 -3.68 -10.61
N VAL A 31 -3.69 -3.47 -11.88
CA VAL A 31 -2.81 -3.66 -13.04
C VAL A 31 -1.63 -2.68 -13.00
N MET A 32 -1.86 -1.42 -12.64
CA MET A 32 -0.80 -0.42 -12.50
C MET A 32 0.20 -0.80 -11.43
N VAL A 33 -0.27 -1.12 -10.21
CA VAL A 33 0.60 -1.51 -9.09
C VAL A 33 1.34 -2.83 -9.38
N CYS A 34 0.65 -3.80 -9.99
CA CYS A 34 1.24 -5.08 -10.40
C CYS A 34 2.26 -4.95 -11.55
N GLY A 35 2.13 -3.90 -12.37
CA GLY A 35 3.06 -3.57 -13.45
C GLY A 35 4.20 -2.65 -13.03
N TRP A 36 4.23 -2.21 -11.77
CA TRP A 36 5.11 -1.15 -11.27
C TRP A 36 4.96 0.19 -12.00
N ASP A 37 3.76 0.50 -12.47
CA ASP A 37 3.41 1.77 -13.14
C ASP A 37 3.19 2.92 -12.13
N ILE A 38 3.84 2.82 -10.97
CA ILE A 38 3.73 3.78 -9.85
C ILE A 38 4.70 4.96 -10.01
N VAL A 39 5.63 4.89 -10.97
CA VAL A 39 6.55 6.00 -11.28
C VAL A 39 5.84 7.08 -12.07
N ASP A 40 5.01 6.68 -13.04
CA ASP A 40 4.21 7.60 -13.85
C ASP A 40 2.84 7.88 -13.20
N ASN A 41 2.41 7.04 -12.24
CA ASN A 41 1.17 7.19 -11.48
C ASN A 41 1.48 7.06 -9.96
N GLU A 42 2.11 8.09 -9.40
CA GLU A 42 2.59 8.13 -8.00
C GLU A 42 1.50 7.81 -6.96
N ASP A 43 0.25 8.14 -7.29
CA ASP A 43 -0.91 7.92 -6.44
C ASP A 43 -1.54 6.52 -6.57
N ALA A 44 -1.08 5.67 -7.50
CA ALA A 44 -1.76 4.40 -7.81
C ALA A 44 -1.90 3.48 -6.59
N ILE A 45 -0.92 3.44 -5.68
CA ILE A 45 -1.00 2.65 -4.45
C ILE A 45 -2.05 3.25 -3.50
N ARG A 46 -2.08 4.58 -3.32
CA ARG A 46 -3.06 5.26 -2.48
C ARG A 46 -4.47 5.02 -3.00
N ASP A 47 -4.67 5.21 -4.29
CA ASP A 47 -5.97 5.06 -4.93
C ASP A 47 -6.44 3.61 -4.87
N LEU A 48 -5.53 2.64 -5.05
CA LEU A 48 -5.81 1.21 -4.82
C LEU A 48 -6.29 0.97 -3.39
N LEU A 49 -5.61 1.54 -2.40
CA LEU A 49 -5.95 1.40 -0.99
C LEU A 49 -7.30 2.03 -0.67
N LEU A 50 -7.59 3.23 -1.15
CA LEU A 50 -8.88 3.90 -0.94
C LEU A 50 -10.03 3.22 -1.69
N ALA A 51 -9.75 2.60 -2.85
CA ALA A 51 -10.73 1.81 -3.57
C ALA A 51 -11.07 0.50 -2.83
N ALA A 52 -10.06 -0.16 -2.23
CA ALA A 52 -10.23 -1.41 -1.49
C ALA A 52 -10.76 -1.19 -0.05
N PHE A 53 -10.40 -0.07 0.58
CA PHE A 53 -10.68 0.25 1.98
C PHE A 53 -11.20 1.70 2.10
N PRO A 54 -12.42 1.96 1.60
CA PRO A 54 -12.96 3.33 1.52
C PRO A 54 -13.11 4.01 2.89
N GLU A 55 -13.17 3.25 3.99
CA GLU A 55 -13.19 3.80 5.35
C GLU A 55 -11.91 4.58 5.72
N ALA A 56 -10.77 4.24 5.09
CA ALA A 56 -9.49 4.90 5.34
C ALA A 56 -9.47 6.35 4.84
N ALA A 57 -10.39 6.73 3.94
CA ALA A 57 -10.56 8.12 3.51
C ALA A 57 -10.89 9.05 4.68
N SER A 58 -11.52 8.54 5.75
CA SER A 58 -11.82 9.34 6.96
C SER A 58 -10.62 9.52 7.89
N TYR A 59 -9.50 8.85 7.60
CA TYR A 59 -8.32 8.89 8.45
C TYR A 59 -7.41 10.07 8.14
N VAL A 60 -7.56 10.65 6.97
CA VAL A 60 -6.79 11.78 6.47
C VAL A 60 -7.71 12.97 6.18
N GLU A 61 -7.22 14.18 6.45
CA GLU A 61 -8.00 15.43 6.27
C GLU A 61 -7.59 16.18 4.98
N ALA A 62 -6.53 15.74 4.29
CA ALA A 62 -5.96 16.40 3.13
C ALA A 62 -6.03 15.50 1.90
N ASP A 63 -6.42 16.09 0.77
CA ASP A 63 -6.52 15.43 -0.53
C ASP A 63 -5.14 15.14 -1.18
N ASP A 64 -4.05 15.61 -0.57
CA ASP A 64 -2.67 15.59 -1.12
C ASP A 64 -1.70 14.77 -0.23
N LEU A 65 -2.13 13.57 0.15
CA LEU A 65 -1.29 12.63 0.89
C LEU A 65 -1.02 11.41 0.02
N GLY A 66 0.20 10.87 0.13
CA GLY A 66 0.62 9.66 -0.55
C GLY A 66 0.14 8.40 0.16
N ALA A 67 0.57 7.25 -0.37
CA ALA A 67 0.23 5.95 0.21
C ALA A 67 0.90 5.73 1.58
N GLU A 68 2.10 6.25 1.78
CA GLU A 68 2.84 6.16 3.06
C GLU A 68 2.07 6.87 4.18
N GLU A 69 1.67 8.14 3.96
CA GLU A 69 0.96 8.91 4.96
C GLU A 69 -0.43 8.34 5.24
N LEU A 70 -1.10 7.79 4.23
CA LEU A 70 -2.37 7.08 4.40
C LEU A 70 -2.20 5.84 5.29
N LEU A 71 -1.16 5.03 5.05
CA LEU A 71 -0.86 3.85 5.88
C LEU A 71 -0.47 4.26 7.30
N GLY A 72 0.34 5.30 7.47
CA GLY A 72 0.71 5.85 8.79
C GLY A 72 -0.52 6.31 9.58
N ALA A 73 -1.37 7.14 8.97
CA ALA A 73 -2.62 7.61 9.59
C ALA A 73 -3.58 6.46 9.92
N ALA A 74 -3.68 5.47 9.02
CA ALA A 74 -4.45 4.27 9.28
C ALA A 74 -3.85 3.46 10.45
N TYR A 75 -2.54 3.36 10.56
CA TYR A 75 -1.88 2.59 11.61
C TYR A 75 -2.08 3.22 13.00
N GLU A 76 -2.09 4.56 13.07
CA GLU A 76 -2.39 5.29 14.30
C GLU A 76 -3.86 5.11 14.76
N LYS A 77 -4.81 5.13 13.82
CA LYS A 77 -6.24 5.07 14.14
C LYS A 77 -6.76 3.63 14.28
N ASN A 78 -6.30 2.74 13.42
CA ASN A 78 -6.73 1.35 13.31
C ASN A 78 -5.60 0.46 12.74
N PRO A 79 -4.65 0.01 13.58
CA PRO A 79 -3.49 -0.74 13.13
C PRO A 79 -3.83 -2.09 12.49
N ASP A 80 -4.91 -2.76 12.91
CA ASP A 80 -5.34 -3.99 12.23
C ASP A 80 -5.76 -3.70 10.77
N LEU A 81 -6.46 -2.58 10.49
CA LEU A 81 -6.82 -2.22 9.11
C LEU A 81 -5.59 -1.85 8.27
N ALA A 82 -4.67 -1.05 8.83
CA ALA A 82 -3.46 -0.65 8.13
C ALA A 82 -2.59 -1.86 7.74
N VAL A 83 -2.56 -2.91 8.57
CA VAL A 83 -1.89 -4.18 8.21
C VAL A 83 -2.59 -4.88 7.04
N GLU A 84 -3.92 -4.89 6.99
CA GLU A 84 -4.65 -5.44 5.84
C GLU A 84 -4.44 -4.62 4.56
N MET A 85 -4.36 -3.29 4.70
CA MET A 85 -4.02 -2.38 3.61
C MET A 85 -2.62 -2.69 3.05
N TRP A 86 -1.61 -2.77 3.91
CA TRP A 86 -0.27 -3.13 3.48
C TRP A 86 -0.21 -4.51 2.82
N ARG A 87 -0.88 -5.52 3.41
CA ARG A 87 -1.00 -6.86 2.81
C ARG A 87 -1.59 -6.83 1.41
N LYS A 88 -2.65 -6.05 1.18
CA LYS A 88 -3.26 -5.86 -0.14
C LYS A 88 -2.24 -5.35 -1.16
N VAL A 89 -1.40 -4.38 -0.78
CA VAL A 89 -0.33 -3.88 -1.66
C VAL A 89 0.69 -4.98 -1.96
N LEU A 90 1.14 -5.72 -0.94
CA LEU A 90 2.11 -6.82 -1.12
C LEU A 90 1.57 -7.96 -2.00
N ASP A 91 0.28 -8.28 -1.90
CA ASP A 91 -0.36 -9.30 -2.73
C ASP A 91 -0.43 -8.88 -4.20
N VAL A 92 -0.78 -7.63 -4.47
CA VAL A 92 -0.86 -7.08 -5.83
C VAL A 92 0.55 -6.92 -6.44
N ALA A 93 1.50 -6.42 -5.66
CA ALA A 93 2.88 -6.18 -6.07
C ALA A 93 3.81 -7.39 -5.84
N GLN A 94 3.26 -8.59 -5.59
CA GLN A 94 4.07 -9.75 -5.17
C GLN A 94 5.21 -10.08 -6.13
N GLY A 95 5.01 -9.86 -7.44
CA GLY A 95 6.03 -10.09 -8.47
C GLY A 95 7.30 -9.24 -8.26
N HIS A 96 7.19 -8.11 -7.58
CA HIS A 96 8.29 -7.15 -7.36
C HIS A 96 9.04 -7.38 -6.05
N LEU A 97 8.55 -8.26 -5.17
CA LEU A 97 9.23 -8.58 -3.92
C LEU A 97 10.58 -9.29 -4.11
N GLN A 98 10.89 -9.77 -5.31
CA GLN A 98 12.18 -10.39 -5.64
C GLN A 98 13.16 -9.40 -6.31
N GLU A 99 12.79 -8.13 -6.43
CA GLU A 99 13.64 -7.06 -6.95
C GLU A 99 14.09 -6.18 -5.78
N PRO A 100 15.39 -6.10 -5.44
CA PRO A 100 15.85 -5.48 -4.19
C PRO A 100 15.30 -4.07 -3.92
N GLU A 101 15.41 -3.16 -4.90
CA GLU A 101 14.97 -1.76 -4.76
C GLU A 101 13.44 -1.65 -4.58
N ARG A 102 12.68 -2.49 -5.31
CA ARG A 102 11.21 -2.50 -5.22
C ARG A 102 10.73 -3.14 -3.93
N ALA A 103 11.40 -4.20 -3.49
CA ALA A 103 11.13 -4.85 -2.22
C ALA A 103 11.47 -3.93 -1.04
N GLU A 104 12.55 -3.15 -1.13
CA GLU A 104 12.89 -2.11 -0.16
C GLU A 104 11.78 -1.07 -0.07
N TYR A 105 11.32 -0.53 -1.21
CA TYR A 105 10.21 0.41 -1.23
C TYR A 105 8.94 -0.16 -0.58
N LEU A 106 8.52 -1.37 -0.98
CA LEU A 106 7.28 -1.99 -0.47
C LEU A 106 7.31 -2.33 1.02
N LEU A 107 8.50 -2.66 1.56
CA LEU A 107 8.64 -3.14 2.92
C LEU A 107 9.14 -2.07 3.90
N CYS A 108 9.95 -1.13 3.44
CA CYS A 108 10.56 -0.09 4.25
C CYS A 108 9.86 1.25 3.98
N ASP A 109 10.04 1.81 2.79
CA ASP A 109 9.63 3.19 2.49
C ASP A 109 8.12 3.39 2.59
N LEU A 110 7.33 2.49 2.00
CA LEU A 110 5.86 2.56 2.02
C LEU A 110 5.26 2.52 3.43
N MET A 111 5.92 1.82 4.35
CA MET A 111 5.49 1.74 5.75
C MET A 111 6.11 2.87 6.60
N GLY A 112 7.21 3.47 6.13
CA GLY A 112 7.77 4.74 6.60
C GLY A 112 7.91 4.82 8.12
N ASP A 113 7.31 5.87 8.69
CA ASP A 113 7.34 6.18 10.11
C ASP A 113 6.76 5.08 11.02
N ILE A 114 6.00 4.10 10.50
CA ILE A 114 5.48 2.99 11.29
C ILE A 114 6.63 2.19 11.95
N TRP A 115 7.76 2.04 11.26
CA TRP A 115 8.91 1.30 11.81
C TRP A 115 9.57 2.02 13.00
N TYR A 116 9.44 3.34 13.06
CA TYR A 116 10.05 4.19 14.09
C TYR A 116 9.02 4.74 15.09
N GLY A 117 7.75 4.44 14.86
CA GLY A 117 6.62 5.00 15.57
C GLY A 117 6.45 4.44 16.98
N SER A 118 5.61 5.11 17.75
CA SER A 118 5.28 4.68 19.12
C SER A 118 4.24 3.54 19.16
N ILE A 119 3.54 3.30 18.05
CA ILE A 119 2.55 2.23 17.95
C ILE A 119 3.28 0.90 17.77
N SER A 120 2.92 -0.09 18.59
CA SER A 120 3.58 -1.40 18.58
C SER A 120 3.47 -2.10 17.23
N LEU A 121 4.58 -2.69 16.75
CA LEU A 121 4.60 -3.58 15.57
C LEU A 121 3.92 -4.96 15.83
N TRP A 122 3.38 -5.17 17.02
CA TRP A 122 2.64 -6.39 17.38
C TRP A 122 1.50 -6.72 16.41
N PHE A 123 0.82 -5.72 15.86
CA PHE A 123 -0.29 -5.94 14.93
C PHE A 123 0.18 -6.63 13.62
N ILE A 124 1.36 -6.27 13.14
CA ILE A 124 2.00 -6.95 11.99
C ILE A 124 2.33 -8.40 12.34
N LEU A 125 2.94 -8.65 13.50
CA LEU A 125 3.25 -10.01 13.96
C LEU A 125 2.00 -10.87 14.12
N LYS A 126 0.94 -10.31 14.70
CA LYS A 126 -0.36 -10.97 14.85
C LYS A 126 -0.92 -11.41 13.49
N ALA A 127 -0.83 -10.57 12.46
CA ALA A 127 -1.24 -10.95 11.12
C ALA A 127 -0.35 -12.05 10.52
N MET A 128 0.98 -11.98 10.70
CA MET A 128 1.92 -13.03 10.25
C MET A 128 1.73 -14.39 10.94
N LYS A 129 1.21 -14.39 12.18
CA LYS A 129 0.79 -15.63 12.86
C LYS A 129 -0.40 -16.28 12.17
N GLN A 130 -1.33 -15.46 11.66
CA GLN A 130 -2.57 -15.93 11.04
C GLN A 130 -2.40 -16.26 9.57
N ASP A 131 -1.48 -15.59 8.88
CA ASP A 131 -1.20 -15.77 7.46
C ASP A 131 0.28 -16.05 7.21
N GLU A 132 0.57 -17.28 6.77
CA GLU A 132 1.92 -17.69 6.39
C GLU A 132 2.38 -17.06 5.07
N ASN A 133 1.47 -16.72 4.15
CA ASN A 133 1.87 -16.08 2.90
C ASN A 133 2.43 -14.68 3.17
N PHE A 134 1.77 -13.92 4.02
CA PHE A 134 2.25 -12.60 4.44
C PHE A 134 3.65 -12.68 5.08
N ALA A 135 3.87 -13.63 6.00
CA ALA A 135 5.20 -13.85 6.57
C ALA A 135 6.25 -14.20 5.50
N ARG A 136 5.88 -15.01 4.50
CA ARG A 136 6.76 -15.40 3.39
C ARG A 136 7.07 -14.24 2.45
N GLN A 137 6.10 -13.36 2.19
CA GLN A 137 6.32 -12.15 1.38
C GLN A 137 7.34 -11.22 2.06
N VAL A 138 7.20 -10.98 3.36
CA VAL A 138 8.07 -10.04 4.09
C VAL A 138 9.46 -10.62 4.36
N PHE A 139 9.56 -11.88 4.79
CA PHE A 139 10.85 -12.50 5.17
C PHE A 139 11.54 -13.24 4.01
N GLY A 140 10.82 -13.49 2.91
CA GLY A 140 11.33 -14.15 1.70
C GLY A 140 11.56 -13.20 0.52
N SER A 141 11.45 -11.88 0.72
CA SER A 141 11.73 -10.88 -0.30
C SER A 141 13.24 -10.71 -0.56
N ALA A 142 13.58 -10.07 -1.68
CA ALA A 142 14.97 -9.78 -2.02
C ALA A 142 15.59 -8.65 -1.18
N TYR A 143 14.76 -7.90 -0.45
CA TYR A 143 15.20 -6.91 0.53
C TYR A 143 15.09 -7.50 1.94
N VAL A 144 16.24 -7.67 2.60
CA VAL A 144 16.31 -8.06 4.00
C VAL A 144 17.07 -6.98 4.77
N GLY A 145 16.38 -6.31 5.69
CA GLY A 145 16.93 -5.16 6.40
C GLY A 145 16.16 -4.83 7.67
N TYR A 146 16.04 -3.53 7.93
CA TYR A 146 15.52 -2.98 9.17
C TYR A 146 14.10 -3.50 9.54
N PRO A 147 13.11 -3.58 8.62
CA PRO A 147 11.78 -4.09 8.93
C PRO A 147 11.79 -5.49 9.55
N GLN A 148 12.56 -6.43 8.98
CA GLN A 148 12.62 -7.80 9.48
C GLN A 148 13.35 -7.87 10.83
N GLU A 149 14.37 -7.05 11.03
CA GLU A 149 15.09 -6.98 12.31
C GLU A 149 14.17 -6.50 13.44
N GLU A 150 13.43 -5.41 13.22
CA GLU A 150 12.49 -4.86 14.22
C GLU A 150 11.36 -5.83 14.55
N LEU A 151 10.82 -6.53 13.54
CA LEU A 151 9.80 -7.57 13.78
C LEU A 151 10.33 -8.73 14.63
N LEU A 152 11.59 -9.14 14.43
CA LEU A 152 12.22 -10.16 15.26
C LEU A 152 12.49 -9.68 16.69
N LYS A 153 12.88 -8.41 16.87
CA LYS A 153 13.01 -7.78 18.20
C LYS A 153 11.66 -7.77 18.93
N VAL A 154 10.59 -7.38 18.25
CA VAL A 154 9.24 -7.40 18.84
C VAL A 154 8.81 -8.81 19.22
N CYS A 155 9.22 -9.85 18.46
CA CYS A 155 8.98 -11.24 18.88
C CYS A 155 9.70 -11.57 20.20
N ASP A 156 10.94 -11.11 20.38
CA ASP A 156 11.68 -11.31 21.63
C ASP A 156 11.01 -10.58 22.80
N ASP A 157 10.66 -9.32 22.60
CA ASP A 157 10.03 -8.48 23.63
C ASP A 157 8.66 -8.99 24.05
N SER A 158 7.92 -9.62 23.13
CA SER A 158 6.61 -10.23 23.39
C SER A 158 6.68 -11.71 23.82
N GLY A 159 7.85 -12.34 23.80
CA GLY A 159 8.03 -13.75 24.15
C GLY A 159 7.49 -14.74 23.09
N GLU A 160 7.26 -14.29 21.85
CA GLU A 160 6.75 -15.08 20.73
C GLU A 160 7.83 -15.98 20.10
N THR A 161 8.33 -16.93 20.88
CA THR A 161 9.44 -17.82 20.48
C THR A 161 9.11 -18.70 19.26
N GLU A 162 7.89 -19.21 19.14
CA GLU A 162 7.46 -20.04 18.00
C GLU A 162 7.37 -19.22 16.71
N LEU A 163 6.78 -18.02 16.79
CA LEU A 163 6.72 -17.12 15.64
C LEU A 163 8.13 -16.70 15.23
N LYS A 164 8.99 -16.29 16.17
CA LYS A 164 10.37 -15.94 15.89
C LYS A 164 11.09 -17.05 15.14
N ALA A 165 11.00 -18.30 15.63
CA ALA A 165 11.62 -19.45 14.98
C ALA A 165 11.11 -19.65 13.54
N LYS A 166 9.81 -19.46 13.30
CA LYS A 166 9.21 -19.52 11.95
C LYS A 166 9.77 -18.42 11.04
N LEU A 167 9.80 -17.17 11.50
CA LEU A 167 10.28 -16.02 10.72
C LEU A 167 11.79 -16.13 10.43
N THR A 168 12.58 -16.54 11.42
CA THR A 168 14.01 -16.83 11.24
C THR A 168 14.23 -17.97 10.25
N SER A 169 13.43 -19.04 10.28
CA SER A 169 13.56 -20.12 9.30
C SER A 169 13.25 -19.67 7.85
N LEU A 170 12.39 -18.66 7.68
CA LEU A 170 12.16 -18.04 6.36
C LEU A 170 13.39 -17.27 5.89
N LEU A 171 14.02 -16.47 6.78
CA LEU A 171 15.26 -15.74 6.47
C LEU A 171 16.41 -16.67 6.12
N GLU A 172 16.61 -17.74 6.88
CA GLU A 172 17.71 -18.69 6.63
C GLU A 172 17.58 -19.40 5.28
N LYS A 173 16.37 -19.49 4.73
CA LYS A 173 16.10 -20.04 3.40
C LYS A 173 16.16 -18.97 2.30
N ASN A 174 16.19 -17.70 2.66
CA ASN A 174 16.20 -16.59 1.74
C ASN A 174 17.64 -16.38 1.19
N PRO A 175 17.88 -16.52 -0.13
CA PRO A 175 19.22 -16.37 -0.71
C PRO A 175 19.79 -14.96 -0.60
N HIS A 176 18.95 -13.96 -0.28
CA HIS A 176 19.36 -12.57 -0.10
C HIS A 176 19.82 -12.27 1.33
N PHE A 177 19.50 -13.13 2.30
CA PHE A 177 19.87 -12.91 3.70
C PHE A 177 21.36 -13.22 3.94
N LYS A 178 22.08 -12.22 4.46
CA LYS A 178 23.51 -12.33 4.80
C LYS A 178 23.81 -12.05 6.28
N GLY A 179 22.77 -11.98 7.10
CA GLY A 179 22.82 -11.41 8.45
C GLY A 179 22.29 -9.98 8.46
N PHE A 180 21.90 -9.51 9.65
CA PHE A 180 21.70 -8.08 9.93
C PHE A 180 23.04 -7.46 10.33
N GLU A 181 23.29 -6.22 9.92
CA GLU A 181 24.53 -5.49 10.20
C GLU A 181 24.62 -5.00 11.65
#